data_AF-A0A3P7JUA1-F1
#
_entry.id   AF-A0A3P7JUA1-F1
#
_cell.length_a   1.000
_cell.length_b   1.000
_cell.length_c   1.000
_cell.angle_alpha   90.00
_cell.angle_beta   90.00
_cell.angle_gamma   90.00
#
_symmetry.space_group_name_H-M   'P 1'
#
loop_
_entity.id
_entity.type
_entity.pdbx_description
1 polymer ?
#
loop_
_entity_poly.entity_id
_entity_poly.type
_entity_poly.pdbx_seq_one_letter_code
_entity_poly.pdbx_strand_id
1 'polypeptide(L)'
;MGTPICIRRCVDPFLDEVAVLWHLRAIVQNAAPLCRSHAKALQCLQKNPSCDTHKMFKTASSTVEKMCGERAPLFEKMRPCLEKNGDSAAQICDAKCHGRANLTAFLNHPAIIRAAKTGGDIVTVSNHIGGLCGVLKKSEAEVWKPRRANAAARVAWRCVAV
;
A
#
# COMPACT_ATOMS: atom_id res chain seq x y z
N MET A 1 17.46 2.79 17.24
CA MET A 1 16.20 2.80 18.02
C MET A 1 15.17 2.14 17.13
N GLY A 2 14.72 0.95 17.50
CA GLY A 2 13.99 0.06 16.59
C GLY A 2 12.51 0.25 16.59
N THR A 3 11.86 -0.40 15.62
CA THR A 3 10.41 -0.50 15.58
C THR A 3 9.91 -1.04 16.93
N PRO A 4 9.10 -0.28 17.69
CA PRO A 4 8.63 -0.70 19.00
C PRO A 4 7.89 -2.04 18.92
N ILE A 5 7.96 -2.87 19.98
CA ILE A 5 7.27 -4.16 20.05
C ILE A 5 5.76 -3.99 19.84
N CYS A 6 5.18 -2.89 20.33
CA CYS A 6 3.77 -2.58 20.13
C CYS A 6 3.40 -2.44 18.65
N ILE A 7 4.28 -1.84 17.83
CA ILE A 7 4.07 -1.75 16.38
C ILE A 7 4.09 -3.13 15.76
N ARG A 8 5.12 -3.93 16.05
CA ARG A 8 5.22 -5.29 15.49
C ARG A 8 3.96 -6.10 15.78
N ARG A 9 3.54 -6.14 17.05
CA ARG A 9 2.36 -6.88 17.48
C ARG A 9 1.06 -6.40 16.82
N CYS A 10 0.88 -5.10 16.65
CA CYS A 10 -0.36 -4.54 16.10
C CYS A 10 -0.39 -4.48 14.57
N VAL A 11 0.76 -4.27 13.93
CA VAL A 11 0.87 -3.90 12.51
C VAL A 11 1.38 -5.05 11.64
N ASP A 12 2.20 -5.98 12.16
CA ASP A 12 2.73 -7.09 11.35
C ASP A 12 1.61 -7.92 10.68
N PRO A 13 0.49 -8.27 11.36
CA PRO A 13 -0.60 -8.99 10.70
C PRO A 13 -1.26 -8.21 9.54
N PHE A 14 -1.21 -6.87 9.58
CA PHE A 14 -1.67 -6.05 8.46
C PHE A 14 -0.63 -6.04 7.33
N LEU A 15 0.67 -6.01 7.67
CA LEU A 15 1.75 -6.07 6.67
C LEU A 15 1.79 -7.41 5.93
N ASP A 16 1.42 -8.51 6.58
CA ASP A 16 1.28 -9.82 5.93
C ASP A 16 0.22 -9.79 4.82
N GLU A 17 -0.92 -9.15 5.05
CA GLU A 17 -1.97 -8.98 4.03
C GLU A 17 -1.51 -8.03 2.90
N VAL A 18 -0.74 -6.99 3.23
CA VAL A 18 -0.11 -6.11 2.23
C VAL A 18 0.89 -6.89 1.37
N ALA A 19 1.63 -7.83 1.95
CA ALA A 19 2.59 -8.66 1.24
C ALA A 19 1.91 -9.57 0.20
N VAL A 20 0.71 -10.07 0.47
CA VAL A 20 -0.09 -10.83 -0.53
C VAL A 20 -0.37 -9.98 -1.77
N LEU A 21 -0.71 -8.70 -1.58
CA LEU A 21 -1.01 -7.77 -2.67
C LEU A 21 0.22 -7.36 -3.48
N TRP A 22 1.43 -7.61 -2.97
CA TRP A 22 2.69 -7.32 -3.66
C TRP A 22 2.81 -8.03 -5.02
N HIS A 23 2.15 -9.16 -5.18
CA HIS A 23 2.19 -9.91 -6.44
C HIS A 23 1.29 -9.31 -7.53
N LEU A 24 0.47 -8.30 -7.20
CA LEU A 24 -0.49 -7.65 -8.11
C LEU A 24 -1.41 -8.67 -8.79
N ARG A 25 -1.86 -9.65 -8.00
CA ARG A 25 -2.76 -10.74 -8.40
C ARG A 25 -3.85 -10.88 -7.37
N ALA A 26 -5.05 -11.20 -7.83
CA ALA A 26 -6.25 -11.33 -7.05
C ALA A 26 -6.46 -10.14 -6.08
N ILE A 27 -6.16 -8.91 -6.53
CA ILE A 27 -6.13 -7.72 -5.65
C ILE A 27 -7.49 -7.52 -5.00
N VAL A 28 -8.56 -7.71 -5.78
CA VAL A 28 -9.94 -7.49 -5.35
C VAL A 28 -10.39 -8.55 -4.35
N GLN A 29 -10.02 -9.82 -4.58
CA GLN A 29 -10.34 -10.92 -3.67
C GLN A 29 -9.62 -10.76 -2.32
N ASN A 30 -8.41 -10.17 -2.32
CA ASN A 30 -7.62 -9.91 -1.13
C ASN A 30 -7.95 -8.57 -0.44
N ALA A 31 -8.88 -7.77 -0.98
CA ALA A 31 -9.27 -6.50 -0.36
C ALA A 31 -9.99 -6.71 0.99
N ALA A 32 -10.85 -7.72 1.12
CA ALA A 32 -11.59 -7.97 2.36
C ALA A 32 -10.69 -8.42 3.53
N PRO A 33 -9.76 -9.39 3.36
CA PRO A 33 -8.72 -9.69 4.35
C PRO A 33 -7.92 -8.45 4.78
N LEU A 34 -7.45 -7.64 3.82
CA LEU A 34 -6.72 -6.40 4.08
C LEU A 34 -7.53 -5.41 4.91
N CYS A 35 -8.80 -5.18 4.58
CA CYS A 35 -9.67 -4.28 5.33
C CYS A 35 -9.89 -4.74 6.77
N ARG A 36 -10.03 -6.06 6.99
CA ARG A 36 -10.17 -6.61 8.34
C ARG A 36 -8.88 -6.47 9.16
N SER A 37 -7.72 -6.73 8.57
CA SER A 37 -6.45 -6.60 9.29
C SER A 37 -6.12 -5.13 9.59
N HIS A 38 -6.46 -4.20 8.68
CA HIS A 38 -6.34 -2.76 8.92
C HIS A 38 -7.17 -2.28 10.11
N ALA A 39 -8.45 -2.67 10.17
CA ALA A 39 -9.32 -2.34 11.28
C ALA A 39 -8.81 -2.91 12.62
N LYS A 40 -8.30 -4.15 12.62
CA LYS A 40 -7.69 -4.77 13.80
C LYS A 40 -6.43 -4.03 14.25
N ALA A 41 -5.58 -3.61 13.31
CA ALA A 41 -4.37 -2.85 13.62
C ALA A 41 -4.70 -1.51 14.28
N LEU A 42 -5.69 -0.77 13.75
CA LEU A 42 -6.16 0.49 14.35
C LEU A 42 -6.69 0.27 15.78
N GLN A 43 -7.53 -0.74 15.97
CA GLN A 43 -8.06 -1.07 17.31
C GLN A 43 -6.96 -1.49 18.28
N CYS A 44 -5.97 -2.25 17.82
CA CYS A 44 -4.82 -2.66 18.64
C CYS A 44 -3.99 -1.45 19.09
N LEU A 45 -3.69 -0.52 18.18
CA LEU A 45 -2.95 0.70 18.49
C LEU A 45 -3.73 1.60 19.44
N GLN A 46 -5.05 1.73 19.27
CA GLN A 46 -5.90 2.51 20.19
C GLN A 46 -5.93 1.94 21.61
N LYS A 47 -5.90 0.61 21.75
CA LYS A 47 -5.86 -0.06 23.07
C LYS A 47 -4.50 -0.01 23.75
N ASN A 48 -3.44 0.38 23.04
CA ASN A 48 -2.09 0.47 23.56
C ASN A 48 -1.60 1.93 23.46
N PRO A 49 -2.07 2.86 24.31
CA PRO A 49 -1.75 4.28 24.22
C PRO A 49 -0.27 4.61 24.45
N SER A 50 0.51 3.69 25.03
CA SER A 50 1.97 3.78 25.10
C SER A 50 2.65 3.64 23.72
N CYS A 51 1.91 3.26 22.69
CA CYS A 51 2.36 3.19 21.30
C CYS A 51 2.01 4.50 20.55
N ASP A 52 2.87 5.52 20.64
CA ASP A 52 2.68 6.86 20.05
C ASP A 52 2.83 6.91 18.50
N THR A 53 2.44 5.83 17.83
CA THR A 53 2.56 5.64 16.39
C THR A 53 1.20 5.50 15.73
N HIS A 54 0.11 5.59 16.48
CA HIS A 54 -1.26 5.52 15.96
C HIS A 54 -1.50 6.55 14.84
N LYS A 55 -1.06 7.81 15.03
CA LYS A 55 -1.18 8.85 14.00
C LYS A 55 -0.39 8.49 12.75
N MET A 56 0.84 8.02 12.90
CA MET A 56 1.70 7.63 11.78
C MET A 56 1.10 6.47 11.00
N PHE A 57 0.63 5.42 11.68
CA PHE A 57 -0.02 4.28 11.03
C PHE A 57 -1.30 4.71 10.31
N LYS A 58 -2.14 5.52 10.95
CA LYS A 58 -3.37 6.05 10.33
C LYS A 58 -3.08 6.84 9.07
N THR A 59 -2.11 7.75 9.09
CA THR A 59 -1.71 8.52 7.90
C THR A 59 -1.19 7.61 6.79
N ALA A 60 -0.27 6.70 7.12
CA ALA A 60 0.35 5.79 6.15
C ALA A 60 -0.66 4.83 5.51
N SER A 61 -1.71 4.44 6.24
CA SER A 61 -2.75 3.52 5.79
C SER A 61 -4.06 4.21 5.36
N SER A 62 -4.07 5.55 5.25
CA SER A 62 -5.28 6.33 4.96
C SER A 62 -5.97 5.96 3.64
N THR A 63 -5.23 5.51 2.64
CA THR A 63 -5.80 4.99 1.38
C THR A 63 -6.59 3.71 1.61
N VAL A 64 -6.11 2.82 2.48
CA VAL A 64 -6.83 1.60 2.88
C VAL A 64 -8.06 1.98 3.70
N GLU A 65 -7.93 2.93 4.63
CA GLU A 65 -9.07 3.46 5.41
C GLU A 65 -10.18 3.99 4.49
N LYS A 66 -9.83 4.80 3.48
CA LYS A 66 -10.80 5.32 2.50
C LYS A 66 -11.42 4.23 1.64
N MET A 67 -10.63 3.26 1.19
CA MET A 67 -11.11 2.14 0.37
C MET A 67 -12.09 1.26 1.16
N CYS A 68 -11.74 0.93 2.40
CA CYS A 68 -12.50 0.02 3.27
C CYS A 68 -13.66 0.71 4.01
N GLY A 69 -13.65 2.04 4.10
CA GLY A 69 -14.71 2.84 4.72
C GLY A 69 -15.54 3.60 3.69
N GLU A 70 -15.22 4.88 3.48
CA GLU A 70 -15.99 5.82 2.65
C GLU A 70 -16.29 5.29 1.23
N ARG A 71 -15.34 4.60 0.62
CA ARG A 71 -15.45 4.09 -0.75
C ARG A 71 -15.83 2.61 -0.84
N ALA A 72 -16.10 1.95 0.28
CA ALA A 72 -16.49 0.54 0.28
C ALA A 72 -17.74 0.27 -0.60
N PRO A 73 -18.82 1.07 -0.54
CA PRO A 73 -19.99 0.83 -1.41
C PRO A 73 -19.65 0.94 -2.90
N LEU A 74 -18.78 1.88 -3.27
CA LEU A 74 -18.32 2.06 -4.65
C LEU A 74 -17.41 0.90 -5.08
N PHE A 75 -16.52 0.45 -4.19
CA PHE A 75 -15.66 -0.70 -4.43
C PHE A 75 -16.47 -1.98 -4.66
N GLU A 76 -17.49 -2.23 -3.83
CA GLU A 76 -18.40 -3.37 -4.00
C GLU A 76 -19.18 -3.29 -5.31
N LYS A 77 -19.70 -2.10 -5.67
CA LYS A 77 -20.40 -1.90 -6.94
C LYS A 77 -19.49 -2.20 -8.14
N MET A 78 -18.22 -1.78 -8.09
CA MET A 78 -17.27 -2.00 -9.17
C MET A 78 -16.56 -3.36 -9.11
N ARG A 79 -16.77 -4.16 -8.06
CA ARG A 79 -16.07 -5.42 -7.81
C ARG A 79 -16.05 -6.34 -9.04
N PRO A 80 -17.18 -6.63 -9.73
CA PRO A 80 -17.15 -7.54 -10.89
C PRO A 80 -16.24 -7.05 -12.02
N CYS A 81 -16.20 -5.74 -12.25
CA CYS A 81 -15.32 -5.16 -13.25
C CYS A 81 -13.86 -5.16 -12.82
N LEU A 82 -13.59 -4.85 -11.55
CA LEU A 82 -12.24 -4.82 -10.99
C LEU A 82 -11.64 -6.24 -10.90
N GLU A 83 -12.42 -7.27 -10.62
CA GLU A 83 -11.94 -8.67 -10.65
C GLU A 83 -11.46 -9.07 -12.04
N LYS A 84 -12.12 -8.58 -13.09
CA LYS A 84 -11.77 -8.89 -14.49
C LYS A 84 -10.59 -8.07 -15.02
N ASN A 85 -10.45 -6.82 -14.58
CA ASN A 85 -9.52 -5.87 -15.21
C ASN A 85 -8.47 -5.26 -14.27
N GLY A 86 -8.69 -5.32 -12.95
CA GLY A 86 -7.91 -4.61 -11.93
C GLY A 86 -6.46 -5.09 -11.85
N ASP A 87 -6.26 -6.42 -11.79
CA ASP A 87 -4.92 -7.01 -11.73
C ASP A 87 -4.06 -6.62 -12.94
N SER A 88 -4.64 -6.72 -14.14
CA SER A 88 -3.94 -6.36 -15.38
C SER A 88 -3.53 -4.89 -15.39
N ALA A 89 -4.42 -3.98 -14.97
CA ALA A 89 -4.09 -2.57 -14.89
C ALA A 89 -3.01 -2.28 -13.86
N ALA A 90 -3.04 -2.94 -12.70
CA ALA A 90 -2.03 -2.81 -11.67
C ALA A 90 -0.65 -3.29 -12.15
N GLN A 91 -0.61 -4.44 -12.82
CA GLN A 91 0.63 -4.99 -13.41
C GLN A 91 1.20 -4.09 -14.51
N ILE A 92 0.36 -3.53 -15.39
CA ILE A 92 0.81 -2.57 -16.42
C ILE A 92 1.35 -1.30 -15.77
N CYS A 93 0.71 -0.81 -14.72
CA CYS A 93 1.18 0.36 -13.97
C CYS A 93 2.56 0.08 -13.37
N ASP A 94 2.73 -1.06 -12.68
CA ASP A 94 4.01 -1.46 -12.10
C ASP A 94 5.11 -1.64 -13.15
N ALA A 95 4.80 -2.23 -14.30
CA ALA A 95 5.75 -2.39 -15.40
C ALA A 95 6.28 -1.05 -15.94
N LYS A 96 5.46 0.02 -15.89
CA LYS A 96 5.86 1.37 -16.33
C LYS A 96 6.54 2.18 -15.25
N CYS A 97 6.02 2.12 -14.03
CA CYS A 97 6.50 2.92 -12.91
C CYS A 97 7.65 2.25 -12.15
N HIS A 98 7.90 0.96 -12.40
CA HIS A 98 8.90 0.15 -11.69
C HIS A 98 8.73 0.21 -10.17
N GLY A 99 7.49 0.32 -9.68
CA GLY A 99 7.19 0.53 -8.26
C GLY A 99 7.75 -0.59 -7.40
N ARG A 100 7.50 -1.85 -7.78
CA ARG A 100 8.01 -3.02 -7.07
C ARG A 100 9.51 -3.16 -7.16
N ALA A 101 10.07 -3.02 -8.34
CA ALA A 101 11.51 -3.11 -8.54
C ALA A 101 12.27 -2.08 -7.69
N ASN A 102 11.78 -0.84 -7.63
CA ASN A 102 12.40 0.24 -6.85
C ASN A 102 12.27 0.01 -5.34
N LEU A 103 11.11 -0.47 -4.86
CA LEU A 103 10.98 -0.84 -3.44
C LEU A 103 11.88 -2.03 -3.09
N THR A 104 11.93 -3.07 -3.93
CA THR A 104 12.81 -4.22 -3.73
C THR A 104 14.28 -3.80 -3.73
N ALA A 105 14.70 -2.90 -4.61
CA ALA A 105 16.05 -2.34 -4.61
C ALA A 105 16.34 -1.56 -3.33
N PHE A 106 15.40 -0.75 -2.85
CA PHE A 106 15.51 -0.03 -1.58
C PHE A 106 15.65 -0.98 -0.38
N LEU A 107 14.77 -1.99 -0.27
CA LEU A 107 14.78 -2.96 0.83
C LEU A 107 16.04 -3.83 0.85
N ASN A 108 16.63 -4.10 -0.32
CA ASN A 108 17.87 -4.85 -0.46
C ASN A 108 19.14 -3.98 -0.38
N HIS A 109 19.01 -2.66 -0.21
CA HIS A 109 20.17 -1.79 -0.08
C HIS A 109 20.94 -2.12 1.20
N PRO A 110 22.27 -2.31 1.17
CA PRO A 110 23.05 -2.75 2.33
C PRO A 110 22.86 -1.88 3.59
N ALA A 111 22.72 -0.57 3.41
CA ALA A 111 22.46 0.36 4.51
C ALA A 111 21.07 0.15 5.14
N ILE A 112 20.05 -0.18 4.33
CA ILE A 112 18.69 -0.46 4.81
C ILE A 112 18.63 -1.81 5.52
N ILE A 113 19.30 -2.83 4.96
CA ILE A 113 19.42 -4.14 5.63
C ILE A 113 20.12 -3.98 6.98
N ARG A 114 21.21 -3.20 7.03
CA ARG A 114 21.94 -2.96 8.28
C ARG A 114 21.07 -2.21 9.29
N ALA A 115 20.40 -1.14 8.86
CA ALA A 115 19.45 -0.39 9.69
C ALA A 115 18.34 -1.28 10.24
N ALA A 116 17.80 -2.21 9.43
CA ALA A 116 16.80 -3.17 9.87
C ALA A 116 17.35 -4.14 10.93
N LYS A 117 18.56 -4.68 10.73
CA LYS A 117 19.22 -5.63 11.64
C LYS A 117 19.60 -5.00 12.98
N THR A 118 20.01 -3.74 13.01
CA THR A 118 20.35 -3.01 14.24
C THR A 118 19.11 -2.51 15.00
N GLY A 119 17.93 -2.98 14.61
CA GLY A 119 16.66 -2.50 15.14
C GLY A 119 16.49 -1.02 14.84
N GLY A 120 16.30 -0.68 13.56
CA GLY A 120 15.89 0.64 13.09
C GLY A 120 16.93 1.76 13.18
N ASP A 121 17.15 2.41 12.03
CA ASP A 121 17.85 3.69 11.91
C ASP A 121 17.07 4.60 10.96
N ILE A 122 16.30 5.52 11.56
CA ILE A 122 15.41 6.43 10.82
C ILE A 122 16.19 7.43 9.97
N VAL A 123 17.42 7.80 10.36
CA VAL A 123 18.26 8.74 9.61
C VAL A 123 18.76 8.07 8.34
N THR A 124 19.28 6.84 8.47
CA THR A 124 19.70 6.03 7.31
C THR A 124 18.52 5.75 6.37
N VAL A 125 17.34 5.41 6.91
CA VAL A 125 16.12 5.23 6.10
C VAL A 125 15.73 6.53 5.39
N SER A 126 15.70 7.67 6.09
CA SER A 126 15.34 8.97 5.52
C SER A 126 16.25 9.38 4.36
N ASN A 127 17.56 9.15 4.49
CA ASN A 127 18.54 9.46 3.44
C ASN A 127 18.37 8.64 2.15
N HIS A 128 17.63 7.52 2.22
CA HIS A 128 17.41 6.64 1.07
C HIS A 128 15.94 6.61 0.61
N ILE A 129 14.99 7.12 1.41
CA ILE A 129 13.56 7.08 1.09
C ILE A 129 13.17 8.08 -0.01
N GLY A 130 13.98 9.12 -0.25
CA GLY A 130 13.68 10.16 -1.23
C GLY A 130 13.48 9.63 -2.66
N GLY A 131 14.32 8.68 -3.09
CA GLY A 131 14.18 8.02 -4.40
C GLY A 131 12.89 7.20 -4.50
N LEU A 132 12.48 6.54 -3.42
CA LEU A 132 11.26 5.74 -3.34
C LEU A 132 10.00 6.63 -3.42
N CYS A 133 9.98 7.75 -2.69
CA CYS A 133 8.87 8.70 -2.70
C CYS A 133 8.63 9.33 -4.08
N GLY A 134 9.68 9.55 -4.88
CA GLY A 134 9.55 10.06 -6.25
C GLY A 134 8.87 9.08 -7.20
N VAL A 135 9.09 7.77 -7.02
CA VAL A 135 8.48 6.70 -7.81
C VAL A 135 7.01 6.53 -7.44
N LEU A 136 6.70 6.54 -6.14
CA LEU A 136 5.31 6.42 -5.66
C LEU A 136 4.44 7.60 -6.16
N LYS A 137 4.96 8.83 -6.12
CA LYS A 137 4.29 10.00 -6.71
C LYS A 137 4.02 9.86 -8.21
N LYS A 138 4.94 9.25 -8.96
CA LYS A 138 4.74 8.99 -10.39
C LYS A 138 3.66 7.94 -10.63
N SER A 139 3.59 6.90 -9.79
CA SER A 139 2.54 5.88 -9.89
C SER A 139 1.14 6.45 -9.64
N GLU A 140 0.97 7.36 -8.68
CA GLU A 140 -0.32 8.05 -8.47
C GLU A 140 -0.66 9.01 -9.62
N ALA A 141 0.33 9.76 -10.13
CA ALA A 141 0.13 10.73 -11.21
C ALA A 141 -0.16 10.08 -12.58
N GLU A 142 0.40 8.90 -12.86
CA GLU A 142 0.10 8.14 -14.08
C GLU A 142 -1.27 7.45 -14.01
N VAL A 143 -1.73 7.04 -12.82
CA VAL A 143 -3.08 6.47 -12.63
C VAL A 143 -4.18 7.49 -12.94
N TRP A 144 -3.95 8.79 -12.71
CA TRP A 144 -4.95 9.87 -12.83
C TRP A 144 -4.76 10.87 -13.98
N LYS A 145 -3.75 10.72 -14.86
CA LYS A 145 -3.52 11.68 -15.97
C LYS A 145 -4.58 11.53 -17.09
N PRO A 146 -5.34 12.59 -17.44
CA PRO A 146 -6.42 12.52 -18.43
C PRO A 146 -5.98 12.80 -19.88
N ARG A 147 -4.73 12.51 -20.27
CA ARG A 147 -4.33 12.62 -21.69
C ARG A 147 -3.65 11.32 -22.16
N ARG A 148 -4.37 10.62 -23.03
CA ARG A 148 -4.02 9.35 -23.70
C ARG A 148 -3.93 8.13 -22.76
N ALA A 149 -5.10 7.66 -22.35
CA ALA A 149 -5.41 6.24 -22.14
C ALA A 149 -4.37 5.41 -21.33
N ASN A 150 -4.10 5.83 -20.09
CA ASN A 150 -3.43 4.97 -19.10
C ASN A 150 -4.32 3.83 -18.65
N ALA A 151 -3.72 2.70 -18.26
CA ALA A 151 -4.43 1.45 -17.96
C ALA A 151 -5.50 1.63 -16.87
N ALA A 152 -5.21 2.41 -15.82
CA ALA A 152 -6.18 2.73 -14.77
C ALA A 152 -7.35 3.59 -15.27
N ALA A 153 -7.10 4.57 -16.14
CA ALA A 153 -8.17 5.37 -16.76
C ALA A 153 -9.03 4.53 -17.72
N ARG A 154 -8.43 3.56 -18.44
CA ARG A 154 -9.18 2.59 -19.27
C ARG A 154 -10.03 1.65 -18.43
N VAL A 155 -9.52 1.19 -17.29
CA VAL A 155 -10.28 0.35 -16.36
C VAL A 155 -11.38 1.15 -15.68
N ALA A 156 -11.10 2.36 -15.20
CA ALA A 156 -12.12 3.25 -14.65
C ALA A 156 -13.22 3.54 -15.68
N TRP A 157 -12.88 3.86 -16.93
CA TRP A 157 -13.87 4.00 -18.00
C TRP A 157 -14.66 2.71 -18.26
N ARG A 158 -13.99 1.56 -18.31
CA ARG A 158 -14.65 0.25 -18.49
C ARG A 158 -15.52 -0.16 -17.31
N CYS A 159 -15.21 0.30 -16.10
CA CYS A 159 -15.96 -0.03 -14.89
C CYS A 159 -17.07 0.97 -14.56
N VAL A 160 -17.04 2.18 -15.14
CA VAL A 160 -18.10 3.19 -15.02
C VAL A 160 -19.14 3.04 -16.15
N ALA A 161 -18.78 2.43 -17.28
CA ALA A 161 -19.67 2.20 -18.42
C ALA A 161 -20.47 0.87 -18.36
N VAL A 162 -20.46 0.18 -17.21
CA VAL A 162 -21.22 -1.04 -16.90
C VAL A 162 -22.20 -0.72 -15.77
#